data_AF-A0A7S6UFN0-F1
#
_entry.id   AF-A0A7S6UFN0-F1
#
_cell.length_a   1.000
_cell.length_b   1.000
_cell.length_c   1.000
_cell.angle_alpha   90.00
_cell.angle_beta   90.00
_cell.angle_gamma   90.00
#
_symmetry.space_group_name_H-M   'P 1'
#
loop_
_entity.id
_entity.type
_entity.pdbx_description
1 polymer ?
#
loop_
_entity_poly.entity_id
_entity_poly.type
_entity_poly.pdbx_seq_one_letter_code
_entity_poly.pdbx_strand_id
1 'polypeptide(L)'
;MARAPWFAAGPGAWWAMLGHLRPPDPTVPTPAEDWRHAVVDVVIPVCRHHDTVVHCLASLLGQTRLPRRVLLVDDGGIDRDHSLQLAREFARANGIRLETIARGWSIGRVVTLKRQSREFEGDVLLVLDADAVLESPDYIERCICELYQGVGIASASGRMLPLQESARERLETSAPFRNWLGDDDYAHRQRPDNRWQTALQRMSQGYHAHMAVLQQDFLDAGVSRVDGGVPIGSGGAVAYRRRYLRDLFHRYEPIRGDDFTALEDHFIALALMNAGYRNIRVPDVVARTRAPSLLRLPEHSRRWSAGFLQLHHYFDVLLRSPLRRLRMPGRARREDAAQWRRGKAERRVQEPYRQGFGERITRESGRPLGTPLALIALERIGYPVLLWVLTLAGQWTALAIVVALEVLATCFIAARFASGPRLRAALQALAWAPVRYLLILQEPIALGWFAIRRWWKRDLDWHVRRDARGRRRPRAIRH
;
A
#
# COMPACT_ATOMS: atom_id res chain seq x y z
N MET A 1 1.59 -7.39 3.82
CA MET A 1 2.31 -6.41 4.65
C MET A 1 3.84 -6.49 4.59
N ALA A 2 4.48 -7.55 4.09
CA ALA A 2 5.87 -7.44 3.61
C ALA A 2 5.84 -7.10 2.12
N ARG A 3 6.45 -5.97 1.78
CA ARG A 3 6.83 -5.63 0.40
C ARG A 3 8.26 -6.17 0.21
N ALA A 4 8.67 -6.42 -1.03
CA ALA A 4 9.96 -7.04 -1.30
C ALA A 4 11.10 -6.18 -0.73
N PRO A 5 12.18 -6.84 -0.27
CA PRO A 5 13.32 -6.15 0.29
C PRO A 5 13.91 -5.18 -0.72
N TRP A 6 14.12 -3.95 -0.25
CA TRP A 6 14.72 -2.87 -1.01
C TRP A 6 16.15 -2.62 -0.53
N PHE A 7 16.96 -2.01 -1.39
CA PHE A 7 18.40 -1.86 -1.22
C PHE A 7 18.77 -0.47 -0.68
N ALA A 8 19.32 -0.42 0.53
CA ALA A 8 19.61 0.76 1.32
C ALA A 8 20.73 1.65 0.75
N ALA A 9 21.66 1.11 -0.03
CA ALA A 9 22.76 1.86 -0.64
C ALA A 9 22.52 2.26 -2.10
N GLY A 10 21.32 2.03 -2.64
CA GLY A 10 21.00 2.26 -4.05
C GLY A 10 20.57 3.70 -4.39
N PRO A 11 20.44 4.05 -5.68
CA PRO A 11 20.04 5.39 -6.14
C PRO A 11 18.69 5.90 -5.61
N GLY A 12 17.70 5.04 -5.38
CA GLY A 12 16.44 5.37 -4.71
C GLY A 12 16.65 5.78 -3.25
N ALA A 13 17.68 5.25 -2.60
CA ALA A 13 18.05 5.58 -1.22
C ALA A 13 18.60 6.99 -1.15
N TRP A 14 19.49 7.29 -2.09
CA TRP A 14 20.04 8.62 -2.28
C TRP A 14 18.92 9.62 -2.57
N TRP A 15 17.96 9.27 -3.42
CA TRP A 15 16.80 10.12 -3.70
C TRP A 15 15.95 10.40 -2.45
N ALA A 16 15.68 9.38 -1.64
CA ALA A 16 14.95 9.55 -0.38
C ALA A 16 15.76 10.39 0.63
N MET A 17 17.08 10.15 0.72
CA MET A 17 17.97 10.92 1.59
C MET A 17 17.98 12.40 1.23
N LEU A 18 18.01 12.74 -0.06
CA LEU A 18 17.88 14.13 -0.53
C LEU A 18 16.57 14.76 -0.03
N GLY A 19 15.49 14.00 0.07
CA GLY A 19 14.22 14.46 0.64
C GLY A 19 14.27 14.74 2.12
N HIS A 20 15.01 13.95 2.89
CA HIS A 20 15.19 14.20 4.33
C HIS A 20 16.12 15.38 4.62
N LEU A 21 17.02 15.70 3.69
CA LEU A 21 17.92 16.87 3.79
C LEU A 21 17.27 18.17 3.30
N ARG A 22 16.21 18.09 2.49
CA ARG A 22 15.50 19.26 1.96
C ARG A 22 14.36 19.68 2.89
N PRO A 23 14.14 20.99 3.10
CA PRO A 23 12.92 21.45 3.74
C PRO A 23 11.71 21.10 2.87
N PRO A 24 10.55 20.78 3.48
CA PRO A 24 9.32 20.56 2.73
C PRO A 24 8.91 21.82 1.95
N ASP A 25 8.13 21.66 0.88
CA ASP A 25 7.54 22.77 0.13
C ASP A 25 6.81 23.73 1.11
N PRO A 26 7.21 25.02 1.16
CA PRO A 26 6.67 25.99 2.11
C PRO A 26 5.23 26.42 1.78
N THR A 27 4.64 25.92 0.69
CA THR A 27 3.28 26.27 0.29
C THR A 27 2.28 25.85 1.35
N VAL A 28 1.63 26.85 1.97
CA VAL A 28 0.49 26.61 2.85
C VAL A 28 -0.71 26.22 1.99
N PRO A 29 -1.30 25.04 2.21
CA PRO A 29 -2.48 24.63 1.46
C PRO A 29 -3.68 25.54 1.75
N THR A 30 -4.44 25.90 0.71
CA THR A 30 -5.74 26.56 0.83
C THR A 30 -6.82 25.64 0.28
N PRO A 31 -7.37 24.73 1.10
CA PRO A 31 -8.37 23.75 0.68
C PRO A 31 -9.55 24.39 -0.06
N ALA A 32 -9.95 23.79 -1.17
CA ALA A 32 -11.12 24.24 -1.93
C ALA A 32 -12.45 23.91 -1.23
N GLU A 33 -12.44 22.82 -0.46
CA GLU A 33 -13.57 22.18 0.19
C GLU A 33 -13.21 22.01 1.67
N ASP A 34 -14.13 22.30 2.59
CA ASP A 34 -13.89 22.08 4.01
C ASP A 34 -14.02 20.60 4.35
N TRP A 35 -12.91 20.01 4.74
CA TRP A 35 -12.79 18.60 5.08
C TRP A 35 -13.70 18.17 6.23
N ARG A 36 -14.10 19.11 7.11
CA ARG A 36 -15.00 18.83 8.24
C ARG A 36 -16.37 18.37 7.79
N HIS A 37 -16.84 18.81 6.63
CA HIS A 37 -18.12 18.44 6.05
C HIS A 37 -18.07 17.14 5.23
N ALA A 38 -16.88 16.58 4.96
CA ALA A 38 -16.73 15.43 4.07
C ALA A 38 -17.33 14.14 4.65
N VAL A 39 -18.29 13.53 3.96
CA VAL A 39 -18.94 12.31 4.42
C VAL A 39 -18.11 11.08 4.07
N VAL A 40 -17.97 10.14 5.01
CA VAL A 40 -17.17 8.92 4.81
C VAL A 40 -18.05 7.70 4.85
N ASP A 41 -17.94 6.89 3.81
CA ASP A 41 -18.54 5.56 3.75
C ASP A 41 -17.42 4.51 3.78
N VAL A 42 -17.60 3.44 4.56
CA VAL A 42 -16.59 2.39 4.76
C VAL A 42 -17.00 1.12 4.02
N VAL A 43 -16.04 0.52 3.32
CA VAL A 43 -16.19 -0.81 2.72
C VAL A 43 -15.13 -1.76 3.27
N ILE A 44 -15.60 -2.90 3.77
CA ILE A 44 -14.77 -3.97 4.34
C ILE A 44 -14.95 -5.23 3.49
N PRO A 45 -14.07 -5.50 2.52
CA PRO A 45 -14.05 -6.79 1.85
C PRO A 45 -13.48 -7.85 2.79
N VAL A 46 -14.22 -8.94 2.98
CA VAL A 46 -13.85 -10.05 3.86
C VAL A 46 -13.80 -11.36 3.07
N CYS A 47 -12.79 -12.18 3.36
CA CYS A 47 -12.63 -13.52 2.80
C CYS A 47 -11.75 -14.35 3.74
N ARG A 48 -12.34 -15.22 4.58
CA ARG A 48 -11.59 -16.06 5.54
C ARG A 48 -10.89 -15.26 6.64
N HIS A 49 -11.58 -14.29 7.24
CA HIS A 49 -11.05 -13.42 8.31
C HIS A 49 -11.95 -13.34 9.54
N HIS A 50 -12.64 -14.44 9.87
CA HIS A 50 -13.58 -14.49 11.00
C HIS A 50 -12.90 -14.17 12.35
N ASP A 51 -11.61 -14.46 12.49
CA ASP A 51 -10.83 -14.20 13.70
C ASP A 51 -10.50 -12.71 13.96
N THR A 52 -10.61 -11.84 12.95
CA THR A 52 -10.16 -10.45 13.02
C THR A 52 -11.24 -9.43 12.70
N VAL A 53 -12.35 -9.85 12.09
CA VAL A 53 -13.43 -8.95 11.68
C VAL A 53 -14.01 -8.18 12.86
N VAL A 54 -14.10 -8.81 14.03
CA VAL A 54 -14.59 -8.18 15.27
C VAL A 54 -13.62 -7.08 15.73
N HIS A 55 -12.31 -7.34 15.77
CA HIS A 55 -11.30 -6.32 16.10
C HIS A 55 -11.31 -5.15 15.11
N CYS A 56 -11.51 -5.45 13.82
CA CYS A 56 -11.64 -4.44 12.78
C CYS A 56 -12.83 -3.50 13.08
N LEU A 57 -14.02 -4.06 13.31
CA LEU A 57 -15.23 -3.29 13.65
C LEU A 57 -15.11 -2.54 14.98
N ALA A 58 -14.52 -3.15 16.00
CA ALA A 58 -14.26 -2.51 17.28
C ALA A 58 -13.34 -1.29 17.13
N SER A 59 -12.27 -1.41 16.32
CA SER A 59 -11.37 -0.29 16.04
C SER A 59 -12.04 0.85 15.28
N LEU A 60 -13.03 0.52 14.45
CA LEU A 60 -13.83 1.49 13.69
C LEU A 60 -14.76 2.30 14.59
N LEU A 61 -15.37 1.65 15.60
CA LEU A 61 -16.19 2.34 16.60
C LEU A 61 -15.39 3.24 17.54
N GLY A 62 -14.10 2.97 17.72
CA GLY A 62 -13.19 3.79 18.53
C GLY A 62 -12.71 5.07 17.82
N GLN A 63 -13.19 5.38 16.62
CA GLN A 63 -12.72 6.53 15.85
C GLN A 63 -13.40 7.84 16.26
N THR A 64 -12.65 8.95 16.28
CA THR A 64 -13.18 10.30 16.55
C THR A 64 -14.19 10.74 15.49
N ARG A 65 -13.99 10.29 14.25
CA ARG A 65 -14.91 10.50 13.14
C ARG A 65 -15.52 9.18 12.70
N LEU A 66 -16.80 9.00 13.02
CA LEU A 66 -17.54 7.80 12.65
C LEU A 66 -17.99 7.84 11.17
N PRO A 67 -17.99 6.69 10.49
CA PRO A 67 -18.51 6.61 9.13
C PRO A 67 -20.04 6.72 9.10
N ARG A 68 -20.58 7.27 8.01
CA ARG A 68 -22.03 7.32 7.78
C ARG A 68 -22.63 5.92 7.63
N ARG A 69 -21.91 5.03 6.95
CA ARG A 69 -22.29 3.63 6.78
C ARG A 69 -21.06 2.73 6.74
N VAL A 70 -21.28 1.47 7.11
CA VAL A 70 -20.28 0.40 7.01
C VAL A 70 -20.88 -0.72 6.19
N LEU A 71 -20.22 -1.10 5.10
CA LEU A 71 -20.58 -2.25 4.29
C LEU A 71 -19.52 -3.34 4.40
N LEU A 72 -19.91 -4.49 4.94
CA LEU A 72 -19.08 -5.70 4.95
C LEU A 72 -19.46 -6.58 3.76
N VAL A 73 -18.50 -6.88 2.89
CA VAL A 73 -18.72 -7.71 1.70
C VAL A 73 -17.93 -9.01 1.83
N ASP A 74 -18.63 -10.10 2.06
CA ASP A 74 -18.06 -11.44 2.05
C ASP A 74 -17.92 -11.97 0.62
N ASP A 75 -16.67 -12.15 0.21
CA ASP A 75 -16.28 -12.55 -1.13
C ASP A 75 -15.93 -14.06 -1.18
N GLY A 76 -16.95 -14.91 -1.00
CA GLY A 76 -16.82 -16.38 -1.12
C GLY A 76 -16.51 -17.11 0.19
N GLY A 77 -16.86 -16.53 1.33
CA GLY A 77 -16.72 -17.09 2.67
C GLY A 77 -17.99 -17.68 3.28
N ILE A 78 -19.18 -17.47 2.70
CA ILE A 78 -20.47 -17.79 3.34
C ILE A 78 -20.58 -19.23 3.87
N ASP A 79 -20.11 -20.22 3.11
CA ASP A 79 -20.14 -21.64 3.51
C ASP A 79 -18.83 -22.12 4.17
N ARG A 80 -17.87 -21.20 4.38
CA ARG A 80 -16.48 -21.52 4.73
C ARG A 80 -15.99 -20.82 5.99
N ASP A 81 -16.64 -19.75 6.43
CA ASP A 81 -16.31 -19.04 7.66
C ASP A 81 -17.53 -18.35 8.31
N HIS A 82 -17.36 -17.96 9.56
CA HIS A 82 -18.38 -17.27 10.36
C HIS A 82 -18.21 -15.73 10.37
N SER A 83 -17.46 -15.14 9.43
CA SER A 83 -17.12 -13.71 9.43
C SER A 83 -18.38 -12.83 9.41
N LEU A 84 -19.33 -13.15 8.53
CA LEU A 84 -20.58 -12.39 8.44
C LEU A 84 -21.46 -12.54 9.69
N GLN A 85 -21.50 -13.75 10.25
CA GLN A 85 -22.25 -14.03 11.46
C GLN A 85 -21.70 -13.19 12.62
N LEU A 86 -20.41 -13.30 12.90
CA LEU A 86 -19.73 -12.56 13.98
C LEU A 86 -19.87 -11.05 13.81
N ALA A 87 -19.75 -10.55 12.58
CA ALA A 87 -19.94 -9.13 12.30
C ALA A 87 -21.38 -8.65 12.57
N ARG A 88 -22.39 -9.45 12.23
CA ARG A 88 -23.80 -9.12 12.49
C ARG A 88 -24.11 -9.15 13.99
N GLU A 89 -23.60 -10.15 14.71
CA GLU A 89 -23.73 -10.24 16.16
C GLU A 89 -23.08 -9.04 16.84
N PHE A 90 -21.85 -8.70 16.46
CA PHE A 90 -21.14 -7.53 16.96
C PHE A 90 -21.88 -6.22 16.67
N ALA A 91 -22.42 -6.08 15.46
CA ALA A 91 -23.19 -4.91 15.07
C ALA A 91 -24.49 -4.77 15.88
N ARG A 92 -25.21 -5.87 16.12
CA ARG A 92 -26.43 -5.88 16.96
C ARG A 92 -26.11 -5.49 18.40
N ALA A 93 -25.06 -6.05 18.97
CA ALA A 93 -24.65 -5.77 20.35
C ALA A 93 -24.23 -4.30 20.58
N ASN A 94 -23.79 -3.62 19.51
CA ASN A 94 -23.28 -2.24 19.58
C ASN A 94 -24.17 -1.22 18.86
N GLY A 95 -25.37 -1.61 18.40
CA GLY A 95 -26.28 -0.70 17.68
C GLY A 95 -25.71 -0.14 16.37
N ILE A 96 -24.78 -0.85 15.72
CA ILE A 96 -24.12 -0.38 14.49
C ILE A 96 -25.02 -0.66 13.29
N ARG A 97 -25.24 0.35 12.44
CA ARG A 97 -25.83 0.16 11.12
C ARG A 97 -24.82 -0.49 10.17
N LEU A 98 -24.72 -1.82 10.24
CA LEU A 98 -23.89 -2.65 9.38
C LEU A 98 -24.70 -3.21 8.21
N GLU A 99 -24.34 -2.82 6.99
CA GLU A 99 -24.81 -3.47 5.77
C GLU A 99 -23.91 -4.67 5.45
N THR A 100 -24.49 -5.79 5.02
CA THR A 100 -23.73 -6.99 4.67
C THR A 100 -24.12 -7.51 3.29
N ILE A 101 -23.13 -7.87 2.48
CA ILE A 101 -23.33 -8.57 1.21
C ILE A 101 -22.59 -9.90 1.30
N ALA A 102 -23.28 -11.00 1.00
CA ALA A 102 -22.69 -12.31 0.93
C ALA A 102 -22.61 -12.79 -0.53
N ARG A 103 -21.49 -13.42 -0.90
CA ARG A 103 -21.29 -14.01 -2.22
C ARG A 103 -20.94 -15.49 -2.07
N GLY A 104 -21.59 -16.34 -2.87
CA GLY A 104 -21.31 -17.79 -2.87
C GLY A 104 -19.91 -18.15 -3.38
N TRP A 105 -19.27 -17.26 -4.14
CA TRP A 105 -17.87 -17.42 -4.57
C TRP A 105 -17.15 -16.09 -4.64
N SER A 106 -15.82 -16.15 -4.54
CA SER A 106 -14.97 -14.96 -4.63
C SER A 106 -14.98 -14.39 -6.05
N ILE A 107 -15.31 -13.11 -6.17
CA ILE A 107 -15.21 -12.36 -7.42
C ILE A 107 -14.14 -11.27 -7.41
N GLY A 108 -13.43 -11.11 -6.31
CA GLY A 108 -12.30 -10.20 -6.14
C GLY A 108 -12.69 -8.88 -5.49
N ARG A 109 -11.73 -8.28 -4.78
CA ARG A 109 -11.86 -6.99 -4.09
C ARG A 109 -12.17 -5.86 -5.07
N VAL A 110 -11.53 -5.85 -6.24
CA VAL A 110 -11.71 -4.84 -7.29
C VAL A 110 -13.18 -4.62 -7.63
N VAL A 111 -13.96 -5.71 -7.76
CA VAL A 111 -15.40 -5.63 -8.08
C VAL A 111 -16.17 -4.90 -7.00
N THR A 112 -15.85 -5.17 -5.73
CA THR A 112 -16.44 -4.50 -4.58
C THR A 112 -16.11 -3.01 -4.58
N LEU A 113 -14.84 -2.64 -4.80
CA LEU A 113 -14.43 -1.24 -4.85
C LEU A 113 -15.06 -0.50 -6.02
N LYS A 114 -15.13 -1.14 -7.19
CA LYS A 114 -15.78 -0.60 -8.38
C LYS A 114 -17.24 -0.26 -8.11
N ARG A 115 -17.99 -1.23 -7.58
CA ARG A 115 -19.41 -1.07 -7.27
C ARG A 115 -19.62 0.03 -6.22
N GLN A 116 -18.84 0.02 -5.14
CA GLN A 116 -19.04 1.00 -4.05
C GLN A 116 -18.58 2.40 -4.44
N SER A 117 -17.61 2.55 -5.34
CA SER A 117 -17.26 3.87 -5.88
C SER A 117 -18.44 4.56 -6.60
N ARG A 118 -19.39 3.77 -7.13
CA ARG A 118 -20.57 4.23 -7.87
C ARG A 118 -21.80 4.36 -6.97
N GLU A 119 -22.05 3.37 -6.12
CA GLU A 119 -23.26 3.29 -5.29
C GLU A 119 -23.18 4.14 -4.01
N PHE A 120 -21.98 4.33 -3.45
CA PHE A 120 -21.83 5.18 -2.27
C PHE A 120 -21.96 6.65 -2.64
N GLU A 121 -22.56 7.41 -1.74
CA GLU A 121 -22.79 8.84 -1.92
C GLU A 121 -21.76 9.68 -1.17
N GLY A 122 -21.09 9.12 -0.15
CA GLY A 122 -20.08 9.81 0.64
C GLY A 122 -18.93 10.35 -0.22
N ASP A 123 -18.33 11.44 0.20
CA ASP A 123 -17.23 12.08 -0.53
C ASP A 123 -15.95 11.23 -0.48
N VAL A 124 -15.78 10.49 0.62
CA VAL A 124 -14.63 9.63 0.90
C VAL A 124 -15.07 8.17 1.00
N LEU A 125 -14.40 7.30 0.24
CA LEU A 125 -14.50 5.85 0.39
C LEU A 125 -13.30 5.38 1.21
N LEU A 126 -13.54 4.92 2.44
CA LEU A 126 -12.53 4.25 3.24
C LEU A 126 -12.58 2.75 2.97
N VAL A 127 -11.51 2.23 2.38
CA VAL A 127 -11.32 0.80 2.16
C VAL A 127 -10.51 0.23 3.31
N LEU A 128 -11.13 -0.67 4.07
CA LEU A 128 -10.54 -1.27 5.27
C LEU A 128 -10.52 -2.80 5.13
N ASP A 129 -9.35 -3.41 5.23
CA ASP A 129 -9.20 -4.86 5.18
C ASP A 129 -9.76 -5.47 6.47
N ALA A 130 -10.40 -6.64 6.39
CA ALA A 130 -11.02 -7.28 7.56
C ALA A 130 -10.03 -7.74 8.64
N ASP A 131 -8.73 -7.69 8.36
CA ASP A 131 -7.65 -7.92 9.34
C ASP A 131 -6.91 -6.64 9.76
N ALA A 132 -7.40 -5.48 9.32
CA ALA A 132 -6.87 -4.19 9.70
C ALA A 132 -7.58 -3.63 10.95
N VAL A 133 -6.78 -3.12 11.87
CA VAL A 133 -7.17 -2.46 13.11
C VAL A 133 -6.65 -1.03 13.08
N LEU A 134 -7.53 -0.05 13.23
CA LEU A 134 -7.14 1.35 13.37
C LEU A 134 -6.65 1.59 14.82
N GLU A 135 -5.33 1.73 15.01
CA GLU A 135 -4.77 1.93 16.36
C GLU A 135 -4.94 3.37 16.83
N SER A 136 -4.76 4.33 15.92
CA SER A 136 -4.98 5.74 16.23
C SER A 136 -6.49 6.04 16.25
N PRO A 137 -7.03 6.67 17.30
CA PRO A 137 -8.46 7.01 17.39
C PRO A 137 -8.86 8.09 16.38
N ASP A 138 -7.91 8.92 15.93
CA ASP A 138 -8.13 9.99 14.94
C ASP A 138 -7.75 9.56 13.51
N TYR A 139 -7.54 8.27 13.25
CA TYR A 139 -7.03 7.77 11.96
C TYR A 139 -7.88 8.25 10.78
N ILE A 140 -9.20 8.08 10.87
CA ILE A 140 -10.14 8.49 9.81
C ILE A 140 -10.10 10.00 9.60
N GLU A 141 -10.18 10.76 10.69
CA GLU A 141 -10.20 12.21 10.68
C GLU A 141 -8.92 12.79 10.04
N ARG A 142 -7.75 12.31 10.46
CA ARG A 142 -6.46 12.76 9.92
C ARG A 142 -6.29 12.41 8.45
N CYS A 143 -6.71 11.21 8.02
CA CYS A 143 -6.69 10.84 6.60
C CYS A 143 -7.56 11.76 5.75
N ILE A 144 -8.75 12.14 6.23
CA ILE A 144 -9.64 13.07 5.52
C ILE A 144 -9.07 14.47 5.49
N CYS A 145 -8.58 14.98 6.62
CA CYS A 145 -7.94 16.29 6.67
C CYS A 145 -6.85 16.41 5.59
N GLU A 146 -5.97 15.41 5.50
CA GLU A 146 -4.89 15.38 4.52
C GLU A 146 -5.37 15.19 3.06
N LEU A 147 -6.42 14.40 2.81
CA LEU A 147 -7.04 14.27 1.48
C LEU A 147 -7.51 15.61 0.91
N TYR A 148 -7.91 16.54 1.78
CA TYR A 148 -8.52 17.81 1.42
C TYR A 148 -7.54 18.99 1.40
N GLN A 149 -6.30 18.81 1.87
CA GLN A 149 -5.24 19.82 1.74
C GLN A 149 -4.88 20.15 0.29
N GLY A 150 -5.26 19.30 -0.66
CA GLY A 150 -4.98 19.51 -2.06
C GLY A 150 -5.97 18.82 -2.98
N VAL A 151 -6.36 19.50 -4.07
CA VAL A 151 -7.23 18.91 -5.10
C VAL A 151 -6.53 17.75 -5.79
N GLY A 152 -5.19 17.79 -5.86
CA GLY A 152 -4.36 16.75 -6.45
C GLY A 152 -4.10 15.54 -5.55
N ILE A 153 -4.70 15.46 -4.35
CA ILE A 153 -4.53 14.31 -3.44
C ILE A 153 -5.71 13.37 -3.62
N ALA A 154 -5.45 12.13 -4.04
CA ALA A 154 -6.50 11.16 -4.34
C ALA A 154 -6.65 10.05 -3.30
N SER A 155 -5.57 9.70 -2.61
CA SER A 155 -5.60 8.70 -1.56
C SER A 155 -4.72 9.11 -0.38
N ALA A 156 -5.18 8.79 0.83
CA ALA A 156 -4.45 8.95 2.07
C ALA A 156 -4.51 7.68 2.89
N SER A 157 -3.40 7.38 3.57
CA SER A 157 -3.28 6.21 4.43
C SER A 157 -2.27 6.49 5.53
N GLY A 158 -2.55 6.02 6.75
CA GLY A 158 -1.61 6.08 7.86
C GLY A 158 -0.43 5.13 7.72
N ARG A 159 0.45 5.10 8.71
CA ARG A 159 1.48 4.06 8.82
C ARG A 159 0.81 2.71 9.00
N MET A 160 1.26 1.74 8.22
CA MET A 160 0.82 0.36 8.35
C MET A 160 1.86 -0.40 9.18
N LEU A 161 1.50 -0.89 10.37
CA LEU A 161 2.36 -1.74 11.22
C LEU A 161 1.79 -3.17 11.41
N PRO A 162 2.61 -4.18 11.74
CA PRO A 162 2.08 -5.51 12.02
C PRO A 162 1.17 -5.48 13.26
N LEU A 163 0.06 -6.22 13.19
CA LEU A 163 -0.85 -6.43 14.32
C LEU A 163 -0.12 -7.19 15.43
N GLN A 164 0.02 -6.53 16.56
CA GLN A 164 0.67 -7.05 17.77
C GLN A 164 -0.39 -7.60 18.73
N GLU A 165 0.03 -8.53 19.58
CA GLU A 165 -0.84 -9.11 20.60
C GLU A 165 -1.38 -8.06 21.56
N SER A 166 -0.54 -7.15 22.05
CA SER A 166 -0.95 -6.07 22.95
C SER A 166 -1.98 -5.11 22.32
N ALA A 167 -1.88 -4.83 21.02
CA ALA A 167 -2.85 -3.98 20.33
C ALA A 167 -4.22 -4.67 20.21
N ARG A 168 -4.22 -5.98 20.03
CA ARG A 168 -5.43 -6.81 20.01
C ARG A 168 -6.07 -6.88 21.40
N GLU A 169 -5.28 -7.13 22.44
CA GLU A 169 -5.74 -7.20 23.83
C GLU A 169 -6.37 -5.87 24.29
N ARG A 170 -5.82 -4.72 23.85
CA ARG A 170 -6.44 -3.40 24.11
C ARG A 170 -7.84 -3.25 23.50
N LEU A 171 -8.10 -3.88 22.36
CA LEU A 171 -9.44 -3.86 21.76
C LEU A 171 -10.37 -4.84 22.47
N GLU A 172 -9.85 -5.98 22.90
CA GLU A 172 -10.64 -7.00 23.62
C GLU A 172 -11.15 -6.48 24.98
N THR A 173 -10.44 -5.52 25.59
CA THR A 173 -10.89 -4.83 26.81
C THR A 173 -11.78 -3.61 26.56
N SER A 174 -12.02 -3.23 25.30
CA SER A 174 -12.82 -2.07 24.94
C SER A 174 -14.31 -2.30 25.22
N ALA A 175 -15.06 -1.22 25.50
CA ALA A 175 -16.50 -1.30 25.73
C ALA A 175 -17.26 -2.00 24.59
N PRO A 176 -16.99 -1.69 23.29
CA PRO A 176 -17.69 -2.38 22.21
C PRO A 176 -17.46 -3.89 22.15
N PHE A 177 -16.25 -4.34 22.50
CA PHE A 177 -15.91 -5.75 22.50
C PHE A 177 -16.61 -6.48 23.66
N ARG A 178 -16.63 -5.86 24.85
CA ARG A 178 -17.36 -6.40 26.02
C ARG A 178 -18.86 -6.47 25.78
N ASN A 179 -19.45 -5.47 25.12
CA ASN A 179 -20.88 -5.49 24.78
C ASN A 179 -21.25 -6.69 23.89
N TRP A 180 -20.38 -7.03 22.94
CA TRP A 180 -20.59 -8.19 22.07
C TRP A 180 -20.35 -9.51 22.77
N LEU A 181 -19.32 -9.58 23.61
CA LEU A 181 -18.95 -10.79 24.32
C LEU A 181 -19.95 -11.13 25.45
N GLY A 182 -20.53 -10.11 26.09
CA GLY A 182 -21.43 -10.31 27.24
C GLY A 182 -20.68 -10.97 28.40
N ASP A 183 -21.24 -12.07 28.91
CA ASP A 183 -20.66 -12.88 29.99
C ASP A 183 -19.81 -14.06 29.45
N ASP A 184 -19.68 -14.21 28.12
CA ASP A 184 -18.95 -15.32 27.53
C ASP A 184 -17.42 -15.12 27.64
N ASP A 185 -16.67 -16.23 27.74
CA ASP A 185 -15.21 -16.17 27.63
C ASP A 185 -14.77 -16.10 26.16
N TYR A 186 -14.03 -15.06 25.80
CA TYR A 186 -13.47 -14.96 24.45
C TYR A 186 -12.28 -15.91 24.29
N ALA A 187 -12.53 -17.08 23.69
CA ALA A 187 -11.47 -17.97 23.26
C ALA A 187 -10.63 -17.30 22.15
N HIS A 188 -9.41 -16.85 22.47
CA HIS A 188 -8.53 -16.19 21.51
C HIS A 188 -8.10 -17.11 20.37
N ARG A 189 -8.83 -17.10 19.26
CA ARG A 189 -8.58 -17.95 18.07
C ARG A 189 -7.24 -17.69 17.36
N GLN A 190 -6.56 -16.60 17.70
CA GLN A 190 -5.25 -16.24 17.13
C GLN A 190 -4.06 -16.50 18.06
N ARG A 191 -4.29 -16.98 19.29
CA ARG A 191 -3.15 -17.36 20.13
C ARG A 191 -2.51 -18.61 19.55
N PRO A 192 -1.19 -18.60 19.30
CA PRO A 192 -0.51 -19.78 18.79
C PRO A 192 -0.64 -20.94 19.78
N ASP A 193 -0.89 -22.14 19.26
CA ASP A 193 -1.10 -23.33 20.09
C ASP A 193 0.18 -23.74 20.85
N ASN A 194 1.35 -23.36 20.33
CA ASN A 194 2.64 -23.72 20.91
C ASN A 194 3.67 -22.58 20.88
N ARG A 195 4.68 -22.72 21.76
CA ARG A 195 5.77 -21.74 21.93
C ARG A 195 6.55 -21.47 20.65
N TRP A 196 6.67 -22.47 19.77
CA TRP A 196 7.38 -22.34 18.50
C TRP A 196 6.63 -21.45 17.51
N GLN A 197 5.33 -21.63 17.37
CA GLN A 197 4.47 -20.78 16.55
C GLN A 197 4.44 -19.34 17.09
N THR A 198 4.41 -19.17 18.43
CA THR A 198 4.57 -17.84 19.05
C THR A 198 5.89 -17.19 18.68
N ALA A 199 6.99 -17.93 18.73
CA ALA A 199 8.30 -17.42 18.33
C ALA A 199 8.32 -17.00 16.85
N LEU A 200 7.82 -17.85 15.94
CA LEU A 200 7.73 -17.54 14.51
C LEU A 200 6.84 -16.32 14.22
N GLN A 201 5.72 -16.18 14.92
CA GLN A 201 4.83 -15.02 14.77
C GLN A 201 5.52 -13.73 15.23
N ARG A 202 6.18 -13.76 16.40
CA ARG A 202 6.96 -12.61 16.91
C ARG A 202 8.11 -12.24 15.98
N MET A 203 8.81 -13.23 15.44
CA MET A 203 9.85 -13.02 14.42
C MET A 203 9.28 -12.38 13.17
N SER A 204 8.15 -12.88 12.65
CA SER A 204 7.50 -12.27 11.49
C SER A 204 7.08 -10.83 11.77
N GLN A 205 6.42 -10.55 12.90
CA GLN A 205 6.04 -9.19 13.30
C GLN A 205 7.28 -8.29 13.41
N GLY A 206 8.37 -8.78 14.00
CA GLY A 206 9.63 -8.05 14.10
C GLY A 206 10.23 -7.69 12.74
N TYR A 207 10.26 -8.64 11.81
CA TYR A 207 10.72 -8.42 10.44
C TYR A 207 9.85 -7.38 9.70
N HIS A 208 8.52 -7.48 9.82
CA HIS A 208 7.60 -6.54 9.18
C HIS A 208 7.68 -5.13 9.77
N ALA A 209 7.87 -5.00 11.09
CA ALA A 209 8.10 -3.72 11.73
C ALA A 209 9.42 -3.10 11.24
N HIS A 210 10.48 -3.90 11.11
CA HIS A 210 11.75 -3.45 10.54
C HIS A 210 11.59 -2.97 9.08
N MET A 211 10.87 -3.73 8.25
CA MET A 211 10.58 -3.32 6.87
C MET A 211 9.74 -2.05 6.79
N ALA A 212 8.81 -1.83 7.73
CA ALA A 212 8.02 -0.60 7.80
C ALA A 212 8.91 0.63 8.06
N VAL A 213 9.95 0.52 8.89
CA VAL A 213 10.92 1.63 9.10
C VAL A 213 11.66 1.97 7.82
N LEU A 214 12.26 0.98 7.17
CA LEU A 214 13.03 1.20 5.94
C LEU A 214 12.16 1.78 4.82
N GLN A 215 10.94 1.31 4.71
CA GLN A 215 10.07 1.69 3.62
C GLN A 215 9.24 2.94 3.90
N GLN A 216 8.49 2.97 5.00
CA GLN A 216 7.52 4.03 5.25
C GLN A 216 8.21 5.26 5.86
N ASP A 217 9.08 5.05 6.84
CA ASP A 217 9.70 6.14 7.61
C ASP A 217 10.93 6.72 6.90
N PHE A 218 11.62 5.92 6.08
CA PHE A 218 12.75 6.37 5.28
C PHE A 218 12.39 6.61 3.81
N LEU A 219 12.13 5.56 3.02
CA LEU A 219 11.96 5.68 1.55
C LEU A 219 10.74 6.54 1.17
N ASP A 220 9.54 6.15 1.59
CA ASP A 220 8.28 6.82 1.24
C ASP A 220 8.26 8.25 1.80
N ALA A 221 8.70 8.47 3.04
CA ALA A 221 8.78 9.80 3.64
C ALA A 221 9.78 10.72 2.92
N GLY A 222 10.95 10.19 2.55
CA GLY A 222 11.96 10.93 1.79
C GLY A 222 11.46 11.31 0.41
N VAL A 223 10.92 10.34 -0.34
CA VAL A 223 10.31 10.58 -1.66
C VAL A 223 9.15 11.57 -1.57
N SER A 224 8.31 11.47 -0.55
CA SER A 224 7.18 12.39 -0.35
C SER A 224 7.65 13.84 -0.14
N ARG A 225 8.77 14.06 0.55
CA ARG A 225 9.37 15.40 0.70
C ARG A 225 9.97 15.96 -0.59
N VAL A 226 10.41 15.10 -1.52
CA VAL A 226 10.95 15.56 -2.81
C VAL A 226 9.85 15.79 -3.84
N ASP A 227 8.93 14.83 -3.96
CA ASP A 227 8.00 14.71 -5.09
C ASP A 227 6.52 14.87 -4.69
N GLY A 228 6.22 15.02 -3.40
CA GLY A 228 4.90 15.35 -2.87
C GLY A 228 3.92 14.19 -2.73
N GLY A 229 4.39 12.95 -2.77
CA GLY A 229 3.58 11.76 -2.56
C GLY A 229 4.40 10.48 -2.44
N VAL A 230 3.73 9.34 -2.26
CA VAL A 230 4.37 8.03 -2.13
C VAL A 230 4.33 7.24 -3.44
N PRO A 231 5.44 6.59 -3.83
CA PRO A 231 5.52 5.83 -5.06
C PRO A 231 4.74 4.50 -4.97
N ILE A 232 4.62 3.94 -3.77
CA ILE A 232 4.03 2.61 -3.53
C ILE A 232 2.84 2.72 -2.59
N GLY A 233 1.64 2.52 -3.13
CA GLY A 233 0.39 2.48 -2.37
C GLY A 233 0.38 1.40 -1.29
N SER A 234 -0.21 1.69 -0.14
CA SER A 234 -0.49 0.70 0.92
C SER A 234 -1.86 0.08 0.71
N GLY A 235 -1.97 -1.23 0.96
CA GLY A 235 -3.26 -1.85 1.28
C GLY A 235 -3.56 -1.75 2.77
N GLY A 236 -4.61 -2.42 3.25
CA GLY A 236 -4.97 -2.47 4.66
C GLY A 236 -6.01 -1.42 5.06
N ALA A 237 -5.65 -0.15 5.03
CA ALA A 237 -6.54 0.95 5.42
C ALA A 237 -6.23 2.19 4.56
N VAL A 238 -7.11 2.51 3.61
CA VAL A 238 -6.89 3.61 2.66
C VAL A 238 -8.15 4.40 2.43
N ALA A 239 -8.07 5.70 2.65
CA ALA A 239 -9.12 6.65 2.32
C ALA A 239 -8.90 7.18 0.90
N TYR A 240 -9.91 7.04 0.04
CA TYR A 240 -9.90 7.57 -1.33
C TYR A 240 -10.93 8.69 -1.45
N ARG A 241 -10.61 9.75 -2.21
CA ARG A 241 -11.66 10.62 -2.75
C ARG A 241 -12.51 9.79 -3.72
N ARG A 242 -13.76 9.53 -3.35
CA ARG A 242 -14.64 8.59 -4.07
C ARG A 242 -14.76 8.94 -5.54
N ARG A 243 -14.91 10.23 -5.86
CA ARG A 243 -15.02 10.73 -7.24
C ARG A 243 -13.84 10.29 -8.12
N TYR A 244 -12.60 10.36 -7.62
CA TYR A 244 -11.42 9.98 -8.40
C TYR A 244 -11.29 8.48 -8.58
N LEU A 245 -11.68 7.70 -7.56
CA LEU A 245 -11.70 6.25 -7.68
C LEU A 245 -12.78 5.78 -8.68
N ARG A 246 -13.96 6.40 -8.66
CA ARG A 246 -15.03 6.17 -9.64
C ARG A 246 -14.56 6.46 -11.07
N ASP A 247 -13.93 7.63 -11.27
CA ASP A 247 -13.43 8.04 -12.58
C ASP A 247 -12.31 7.13 -13.08
N LEU A 248 -11.46 6.62 -12.18
CA LEU A 248 -10.47 5.59 -12.48
C LEU A 248 -11.14 4.31 -12.99
N PHE A 249 -12.19 3.82 -12.31
CA PHE A 249 -12.90 2.64 -12.76
C PHE A 249 -13.56 2.84 -14.13
N HIS A 250 -14.18 3.99 -14.40
CA HIS A 250 -14.71 4.29 -15.74
C HIS A 250 -13.65 4.22 -16.84
N ARG A 251 -12.39 4.54 -16.52
CA ARG A 251 -11.30 4.51 -17.50
C ARG A 251 -10.69 3.12 -17.69
N TYR A 252 -10.45 2.39 -16.61
CA TYR A 252 -9.71 1.12 -16.67
C TYR A 252 -10.60 -0.10 -16.83
N GLU A 253 -11.89 -0.04 -16.47
CA GLU A 253 -12.84 -1.14 -16.66
C GLU A 253 -12.99 -1.53 -18.15
N PRO A 254 -13.15 -0.62 -19.13
CA PRO A 254 -13.23 -1.00 -20.54
C PRO A 254 -11.96 -1.69 -21.06
N ILE A 255 -10.82 -1.43 -20.43
CA ILE A 255 -9.50 -1.91 -20.87
C ILE A 255 -9.18 -3.28 -20.24
N ARG A 256 -9.51 -3.45 -18.95
CA ARG A 256 -9.07 -4.61 -18.15
C ARG A 256 -10.20 -5.37 -17.46
N GLY A 257 -11.43 -4.89 -17.55
CA GLY A 257 -12.53 -5.35 -16.70
C GLY A 257 -12.16 -5.18 -15.23
N ASP A 258 -12.20 -6.29 -14.49
CA ASP A 258 -11.94 -6.34 -13.04
C ASP A 258 -10.54 -6.86 -12.67
N ASP A 259 -9.65 -7.11 -13.64
CA ASP A 259 -8.31 -7.62 -13.36
C ASP A 259 -7.30 -6.48 -13.16
N PHE A 260 -7.10 -6.10 -11.89
CA PHE A 260 -6.07 -5.14 -11.47
C PHE A 260 -4.80 -5.84 -10.93
N THR A 261 -4.52 -7.07 -11.36
CA THR A 261 -3.35 -7.89 -10.97
C THR A 261 -3.35 -8.37 -9.51
N ALA A 262 -2.26 -9.02 -9.07
CA ALA A 262 -2.10 -9.46 -7.68
C ALA A 262 -1.93 -8.31 -6.67
N LEU A 263 -1.67 -7.09 -7.14
CA LEU A 263 -1.39 -5.90 -6.34
C LEU A 263 -2.37 -4.77 -6.68
N GLU A 264 -3.66 -5.05 -6.51
CA GLU A 264 -4.76 -4.16 -6.87
C GLU A 264 -4.67 -2.75 -6.24
N ASP A 265 -4.29 -2.63 -4.95
CA ASP A 265 -4.10 -1.31 -4.33
C ASP A 265 -2.94 -0.54 -4.97
N HIS A 266 -1.88 -1.23 -5.41
CA HIS A 266 -0.76 -0.60 -6.10
C HIS A 266 -1.12 -0.22 -7.53
N PHE A 267 -1.97 -1.01 -8.21
CA PHE A 267 -2.55 -0.64 -9.50
C PHE A 267 -3.31 0.68 -9.38
N ILE A 268 -4.22 0.79 -8.41
CA ILE A 268 -5.02 2.00 -8.16
C ILE A 268 -4.09 3.19 -7.91
N ALA A 269 -3.07 3.02 -7.05
CA ALA A 269 -2.10 4.08 -6.76
C ALA A 269 -1.35 4.56 -8.01
N LEU A 270 -0.87 3.65 -8.87
CA LEU A 270 -0.18 3.99 -10.12
C LEU A 270 -1.12 4.62 -11.15
N ALA A 271 -2.36 4.15 -11.25
CA ALA A 271 -3.38 4.71 -12.14
C ALA A 271 -3.74 6.15 -11.76
N LEU A 272 -3.95 6.41 -10.46
CA LEU A 272 -4.17 7.77 -9.94
C LEU A 272 -2.97 8.68 -10.24
N MET A 273 -1.75 8.17 -10.03
CA MET A 273 -0.52 8.89 -10.34
C MET A 273 -0.32 9.15 -11.84
N ASN A 274 -0.70 8.19 -12.69
CA ASN A 274 -0.72 8.36 -14.14
C ASN A 274 -1.72 9.44 -14.58
N ALA A 275 -2.83 9.60 -13.85
CA ALA A 275 -3.77 10.69 -14.06
C ALA A 275 -3.31 12.05 -13.46
N GLY A 276 -2.19 12.08 -12.73
CA GLY A 276 -1.63 13.29 -12.11
C GLY A 276 -2.06 13.55 -10.68
N TYR A 277 -2.74 12.60 -10.05
CA TYR A 277 -3.04 12.64 -8.62
C TYR A 277 -1.89 12.09 -7.79
N ARG A 278 -1.93 12.38 -6.48
CA ARG A 278 -0.93 11.96 -5.51
C ARG A 278 -1.55 11.04 -4.48
N ASN A 279 -0.77 10.05 -4.07
CA ASN A 279 -1.06 9.19 -2.93
C ASN A 279 -0.20 9.68 -1.78
N ILE A 280 -0.76 9.83 -0.58
CA ILE A 280 -0.02 10.35 0.57
C ILE A 280 -0.01 9.37 1.74
N ARG A 281 1.06 9.43 2.52
CA ARG A 281 1.22 8.73 3.79
C ARG A 281 1.08 9.75 4.92
N VAL A 282 0.14 9.50 5.82
CA VAL A 282 -0.12 10.32 7.01
C VAL A 282 0.74 9.72 8.14
N PRO A 283 1.85 10.37 8.54
CA PRO A 283 2.87 9.75 9.39
C PRO A 283 2.46 9.61 10.86
N ASP A 284 1.49 10.40 11.31
CA ASP A 284 1.02 10.55 12.69
C ASP A 284 -0.04 9.52 13.10
N VAL A 285 -0.69 8.86 12.13
CA VAL A 285 -1.71 7.84 12.42
C VAL A 285 -1.29 6.45 12.01
N VAL A 286 -1.68 5.45 12.79
CA VAL A 286 -1.27 4.06 12.64
C VAL A 286 -2.48 3.15 12.46
N ALA A 287 -2.40 2.28 11.45
CA ALA A 287 -3.26 1.11 11.31
C ALA A 287 -2.39 -0.14 11.35
N ARG A 288 -2.92 -1.22 11.93
CA ARG A 288 -2.25 -2.49 12.09
C ARG A 288 -2.93 -3.59 11.31
N THR A 289 -2.20 -4.41 10.57
CA THR A 289 -2.78 -5.57 9.86
C THR A 289 -1.96 -6.83 10.13
N ARG A 290 -2.58 -7.99 9.89
CA ARG A 290 -1.93 -9.29 10.10
C ARG A 290 -0.69 -9.40 9.21
N ALA A 291 0.44 -9.73 9.84
CA ALA A 291 1.64 -10.08 9.11
C ALA A 291 1.53 -11.52 8.57
N PRO A 292 1.94 -11.80 7.32
CA PRO A 292 2.10 -13.17 6.85
C PRO A 292 3.11 -13.93 7.71
N SER A 293 2.96 -15.25 7.80
CA SER A 293 3.94 -16.10 8.50
C SER A 293 5.34 -15.97 7.90
N LEU A 294 6.37 -16.07 8.75
CA LEU A 294 7.78 -16.03 8.34
C LEU A 294 8.07 -17.07 7.23
N LEU A 295 7.48 -18.26 7.34
CA LEU A 295 7.64 -19.36 6.38
C LEU A 295 7.01 -19.06 5.01
N ARG A 296 6.02 -18.17 4.95
CA ARG A 296 5.37 -17.76 3.70
C ARG A 296 6.00 -16.50 3.09
N LEU A 297 7.02 -15.90 3.71
CA LEU A 297 7.68 -14.71 3.18
C LEU A 297 8.24 -14.91 1.77
N PRO A 298 8.88 -16.04 1.42
CA PRO A 298 9.39 -16.25 0.06
C PRO A 298 8.28 -16.17 -1.00
N GLU A 299 7.17 -16.86 -0.76
CA GLU A 299 5.99 -16.84 -1.65
C GLU A 299 5.39 -15.43 -1.78
N HIS A 300 5.22 -14.72 -0.66
CA HIS A 300 4.70 -13.36 -0.65
C HIS A 300 5.63 -12.40 -1.41
N SER A 301 6.95 -12.50 -1.23
CA SER A 301 7.92 -11.68 -1.95
C SER A 301 7.84 -11.95 -3.45
N ARG A 302 7.86 -13.22 -3.88
CA ARG A 302 7.75 -13.59 -5.32
C ARG A 302 6.46 -13.07 -5.95
N ARG A 303 5.32 -13.20 -5.27
CA ARG A 303 4.04 -12.65 -5.74
C ARG A 303 4.11 -11.14 -5.87
N TRP A 304 4.71 -10.46 -4.89
CA TRP A 304 4.87 -9.01 -4.92
C TRP A 304 5.84 -8.56 -6.03
N SER A 305 6.87 -9.35 -6.35
CA SER A 305 7.81 -9.08 -7.47
C SER A 305 7.19 -9.28 -8.83
N ALA A 306 6.48 -10.39 -9.04
CA ALA A 306 5.74 -10.61 -10.27
C ALA A 306 4.69 -9.51 -10.49
N GLY A 307 3.92 -9.17 -9.46
CA GLY A 307 2.93 -8.09 -9.52
C GLY A 307 3.56 -6.72 -9.78
N PHE A 308 4.67 -6.40 -9.13
CA PHE A 308 5.39 -5.15 -9.36
C PHE A 308 5.86 -5.02 -10.81
N LEU A 309 6.53 -6.04 -11.35
CA LEU A 309 7.01 -6.04 -12.74
C LEU A 309 5.86 -5.92 -13.75
N GLN A 310 4.75 -6.62 -13.47
CA GLN A 310 3.54 -6.55 -14.28
C GLN A 310 2.93 -5.14 -14.29
N LEU A 311 2.79 -4.52 -13.12
CA LEU A 311 2.26 -3.17 -13.01
C LEU A 311 3.14 -2.13 -13.69
N HIS A 312 4.45 -2.24 -13.53
CA HIS A 312 5.40 -1.31 -14.16
C HIS A 312 5.53 -1.54 -15.67
N HIS A 313 5.15 -2.71 -16.17
CA HIS A 313 4.94 -2.92 -17.59
C HIS A 313 3.67 -2.20 -18.09
N TYR A 314 2.58 -2.18 -17.31
CA TYR A 314 1.35 -1.48 -17.67
C TYR A 314 1.47 0.04 -17.57
N PHE A 315 2.28 0.51 -16.63
CA PHE A 315 2.55 1.92 -16.37
C PHE A 315 3.98 2.29 -16.77
N ASP A 316 4.44 1.78 -17.92
CA ASP A 316 5.80 2.02 -18.44
C ASP A 316 6.09 3.52 -18.66
N VAL A 317 5.04 4.28 -19.00
CA VAL A 317 5.07 5.74 -19.11
C VAL A 317 5.62 6.39 -17.84
N LEU A 318 5.23 5.88 -16.66
CA LEU A 318 5.68 6.40 -15.38
C LEU A 318 7.17 6.06 -15.15
N LEU A 319 7.59 4.84 -15.46
CA LEU A 319 9.01 4.44 -15.41
C LEU A 319 9.90 5.25 -16.36
N ARG A 320 9.36 5.69 -17.50
CA ARG A 320 10.10 6.47 -18.51
C ARG A 320 10.13 7.97 -18.20
N SER A 321 9.50 8.41 -17.11
CA SER A 321 9.48 9.82 -16.69
C SER A 321 10.87 10.48 -16.61
N PRO A 322 11.91 9.89 -16.00
CA PRO A 322 13.24 10.53 -15.96
C PRO A 322 13.80 10.75 -17.36
N LEU A 323 13.68 9.78 -18.26
CA LEU A 323 14.17 9.90 -19.64
C LEU A 323 13.42 10.98 -20.43
N ARG A 324 12.11 11.11 -20.20
CA ARG A 324 11.29 12.13 -20.86
C ARG A 324 11.65 13.54 -20.41
N ARG A 325 11.86 13.72 -19.10
CA ARG A 325 12.32 15.00 -18.54
C ARG A 325 13.71 15.41 -19.03
N LEU A 326 14.60 14.45 -19.28
CA LEU A 326 15.91 14.71 -19.86
C LEU A 326 15.85 15.07 -21.35
N ARG A 327 14.87 14.53 -22.09
CA ARG A 327 14.66 14.81 -23.52
C ARG A 327 13.90 16.11 -23.81
N MET A 328 13.25 16.70 -22.79
CA MET A 328 12.54 17.97 -22.95
C MET A 328 13.52 19.12 -23.24
N PRO A 329 13.29 19.94 -24.29
CA PRO A 329 14.12 21.10 -24.57
C PRO A 329 14.20 22.03 -23.36
N GLY A 330 15.38 22.61 -23.09
CA GLY A 330 15.58 23.48 -21.91
C GLY A 330 14.59 24.66 -21.84
N ARG A 331 14.15 25.16 -23.00
CA ARG A 331 13.10 26.19 -23.12
C ARG A 331 11.73 25.68 -22.68
N ALA A 332 11.29 24.51 -23.18
CA ALA A 332 10.04 23.88 -22.77
C ALA A 332 10.03 23.53 -21.27
N ARG A 333 11.18 23.11 -20.71
CA ARG A 333 11.32 22.86 -19.27
C ARG A 333 11.25 24.13 -18.43
N ARG A 334 11.79 25.26 -18.93
CA ARG A 334 11.68 26.58 -18.31
C ARG A 334 10.28 27.16 -18.43
N GLU A 335 9.61 26.98 -19.57
CA GLU A 335 8.24 27.42 -19.82
C GLU A 335 7.23 26.62 -18.98
N ASP A 336 7.38 25.29 -18.88
CA ASP A 336 6.60 24.44 -17.97
C ASP A 336 6.79 24.94 -16.53
N ALA A 337 8.04 25.07 -16.06
CA ALA A 337 8.32 25.59 -14.72
C ALA A 337 7.81 27.03 -14.48
N ALA A 338 7.83 27.90 -15.50
CA ALA A 338 7.36 29.28 -15.43
C ALA A 338 5.83 29.37 -15.44
N GLN A 339 5.15 28.53 -16.24
CA GLN A 339 3.69 28.41 -16.28
C GLN A 339 3.16 27.93 -14.92
N TRP A 340 3.87 27.01 -14.26
CA TRP A 340 3.55 26.59 -12.90
C TRP A 340 3.78 27.68 -11.86
N ARG A 341 4.83 28.51 -12.01
CA ARG A 341 5.16 29.61 -11.08
C ARG A 341 4.21 30.81 -11.20
N ARG A 342 3.93 31.30 -12.42
CA ARG A 342 3.01 32.43 -12.64
C ARG A 342 1.59 32.10 -12.17
N GLY A 343 1.10 30.91 -12.52
CA GLY A 343 -0.21 30.46 -12.04
C GLY A 343 -0.26 30.18 -10.53
N LYS A 344 0.87 30.02 -9.82
CA LYS A 344 0.86 29.68 -8.39
C LYS A 344 0.28 30.81 -7.53
N ALA A 345 0.64 32.07 -7.84
CA ALA A 345 0.16 33.25 -7.12
C ALA A 345 -1.29 33.63 -7.47
N GLU A 346 -1.72 33.33 -8.70
CA GLU A 346 -3.07 33.67 -9.21
C GLU A 346 -4.13 32.59 -8.90
N ARG A 347 -3.74 31.45 -8.30
CA ARG A 347 -4.65 30.34 -8.02
C ARG A 347 -5.44 30.57 -6.74
N ARG A 348 -6.77 30.41 -6.84
CA ARG A 348 -7.69 30.34 -5.69
C ARG A 348 -7.34 29.20 -4.71
N VAL A 349 -6.79 28.10 -5.22
CA VAL A 349 -6.40 26.91 -4.43
C VAL A 349 -4.91 26.67 -4.58
N GLN A 350 -4.19 26.91 -3.50
CA GLN A 350 -2.77 26.63 -3.34
C GLN A 350 -2.63 25.25 -2.69
N GLU A 351 -1.78 24.40 -3.26
CA GLU A 351 -1.42 23.11 -2.67
C GLU A 351 0.05 22.82 -2.97
N PRO A 352 0.78 22.21 -2.02
CA PRO A 352 2.17 21.83 -2.24
C PRO A 352 2.26 20.73 -3.31
N TYR A 353 3.30 20.77 -4.14
CA TYR A 353 3.57 19.77 -5.21
C TYR A 353 2.43 19.54 -6.23
N ARG A 354 1.60 20.56 -6.51
CA ARG A 354 0.53 20.47 -7.52
C ARG A 354 1.08 20.07 -8.89
N GLN A 355 0.37 19.19 -9.59
CA GLN A 355 0.71 18.74 -10.94
C GLN A 355 -0.46 18.97 -11.90
N GLY A 356 -0.18 19.00 -13.21
CA GLY A 356 -1.23 19.02 -14.22
C GLY A 356 -2.01 17.70 -14.26
N PHE A 357 -3.33 17.77 -14.41
CA PHE A 357 -4.18 16.57 -14.47
C PHE A 357 -4.25 16.00 -15.90
N GLY A 358 -4.32 14.67 -15.99
CA GLY A 358 -4.49 13.95 -17.25
C GLY A 358 -3.29 13.11 -17.65
N GLU A 359 -3.58 11.96 -18.27
CA GLU A 359 -2.55 11.01 -18.73
C GLU A 359 -1.73 11.53 -19.90
N ARG A 360 -2.30 12.44 -20.70
CA ARG A 360 -1.58 13.08 -21.81
C ARG A 360 -0.32 13.79 -21.31
N ILE A 361 -0.43 14.54 -20.23
CA ILE A 361 0.71 15.22 -19.60
C ILE A 361 1.76 14.19 -19.15
N THR A 362 1.33 13.10 -18.52
CA THR A 362 2.22 11.99 -18.14
C THR A 362 2.92 11.41 -19.37
N ARG A 363 2.20 11.30 -20.49
CA ARG A 363 2.73 10.81 -21.76
C ARG A 363 3.67 11.79 -22.48
N GLU A 364 3.60 13.08 -22.20
CA GLU A 364 4.44 14.08 -22.86
C GLU A 364 5.65 14.44 -22.00
N SER A 365 5.43 14.82 -20.73
CA SER A 365 6.47 15.35 -19.83
C SER A 365 6.89 14.38 -18.71
N GLY A 366 6.17 13.29 -18.51
CA GLY A 366 6.39 12.37 -17.38
C GLY A 366 5.89 12.95 -16.05
N ARG A 367 6.20 12.27 -14.94
CA ARG A 367 5.77 12.66 -13.59
C ARG A 367 6.95 12.76 -12.61
N PRO A 368 6.91 13.66 -11.60
CA PRO A 368 7.93 13.72 -10.55
C PRO A 368 8.16 12.37 -9.88
N LEU A 369 7.08 11.77 -9.39
CA LEU A 369 7.08 10.45 -8.76
C LEU A 369 7.50 9.30 -9.71
N GLY A 370 7.56 9.54 -11.02
CA GLY A 370 8.09 8.57 -11.97
C GLY A 370 9.61 8.36 -11.86
N THR A 371 10.36 9.37 -11.42
CA THR A 371 11.81 9.25 -11.17
C THR A 371 12.12 8.27 -10.03
N PRO A 372 11.63 8.44 -8.79
CA PRO A 372 11.89 7.48 -7.71
C PRO A 372 11.37 6.08 -8.05
N LEU A 373 10.24 5.96 -8.76
CA LEU A 373 9.76 4.65 -9.24
C LEU A 373 10.74 3.97 -10.19
N ALA A 374 11.34 4.72 -11.13
CA ALA A 374 12.34 4.18 -12.04
C ALA A 374 13.61 3.73 -11.30
N LEU A 375 14.05 4.47 -10.28
CA LEU A 375 15.21 4.11 -9.47
C LEU A 375 14.92 2.86 -8.63
N ILE A 376 13.76 2.78 -7.98
CA ILE A 376 13.32 1.60 -7.21
C ILE A 376 13.22 0.37 -8.12
N ALA A 377 12.69 0.52 -9.34
CA ALA A 377 12.62 -0.56 -10.31
C ALA A 377 14.01 -1.02 -10.78
N LEU A 378 14.93 -0.07 -11.03
CA LEU A 378 16.31 -0.36 -11.40
C LEU A 378 17.03 -1.15 -10.31
N GLU A 379 16.94 -0.71 -9.05
CA GLU A 379 17.55 -1.40 -7.90
C GLU A 379 17.03 -2.80 -7.73
N ARG A 380 15.71 -2.96 -7.86
CA ARG A 380 15.05 -4.23 -7.68
C ARG A 380 15.45 -5.28 -8.72
N ILE A 381 15.86 -4.86 -9.91
CA ILE A 381 16.34 -5.75 -10.96
C ILE A 381 17.86 -5.90 -10.86
N GLY A 382 18.57 -4.77 -10.84
CA GLY A 382 20.02 -4.70 -10.94
C GLY A 382 20.73 -5.32 -9.75
N TYR A 383 20.28 -5.05 -8.52
CA TYR A 383 20.98 -5.51 -7.33
C TYR A 383 20.93 -7.04 -7.16
N PRO A 384 19.77 -7.71 -7.23
CA PRO A 384 19.75 -9.17 -7.15
C PRO A 384 20.53 -9.84 -8.28
N VAL A 385 20.52 -9.27 -9.49
CA VAL A 385 21.32 -9.78 -10.62
C VAL A 385 22.82 -9.61 -10.34
N LEU A 386 23.25 -8.47 -9.81
CA LEU A 386 24.64 -8.25 -9.41
C LEU A 386 25.11 -9.30 -8.40
N LEU A 387 24.31 -9.59 -7.37
CA LEU A 387 24.64 -10.64 -6.40
C LEU A 387 24.84 -12.00 -7.07
N TRP A 388 23.93 -12.40 -7.96
CA TRP A 388 24.06 -13.65 -8.70
C TRP A 388 25.30 -13.68 -9.59
N VAL A 389 25.60 -12.59 -10.30
CA VAL A 389 26.80 -12.50 -11.15
C VAL A 389 28.07 -12.66 -10.31
N LEU A 390 28.17 -11.97 -9.18
CA LEU A 390 29.33 -12.08 -8.29
C LEU A 390 29.48 -13.49 -7.70
N THR A 391 28.37 -14.13 -7.31
CA THR A 391 28.36 -15.52 -6.83
C THR A 391 28.80 -16.50 -7.91
N LEU A 392 28.24 -16.39 -9.12
CA LEU A 392 28.56 -17.29 -10.24
C LEU A 392 29.99 -17.08 -10.78
N ALA A 393 30.51 -15.86 -10.71
CA ALA A 393 31.88 -15.53 -11.10
C ALA A 393 32.92 -15.87 -10.02
N GLY A 394 32.51 -16.40 -8.86
CA GLY A 394 33.41 -16.72 -7.74
C GLY A 394 34.06 -15.50 -7.08
N GLN A 395 33.49 -14.29 -7.26
CA GLN A 395 34.04 -13.03 -6.75
C GLN A 395 33.63 -12.78 -5.29
N TRP A 396 34.05 -13.68 -4.39
CA TRP A 396 33.62 -13.70 -2.99
C TRP A 396 33.99 -12.42 -2.21
N THR A 397 35.16 -11.84 -2.48
CA THR A 397 35.60 -10.59 -1.83
C THR A 397 34.69 -9.42 -2.21
N ALA A 398 34.39 -9.25 -3.50
CA ALA A 398 33.50 -8.21 -3.98
C ALA A 398 32.07 -8.40 -3.44
N LEU A 399 31.58 -9.65 -3.44
CA LEU A 399 30.29 -10.01 -2.86
C LEU A 399 30.22 -9.63 -1.38
N ALA A 400 31.24 -9.98 -0.59
CA ALA A 400 31.28 -9.67 0.83
C ALA A 400 31.30 -8.16 1.09
N ILE A 401 32.07 -7.39 0.31
CA ILE A 401 32.12 -5.92 0.43
C ILE A 401 30.75 -5.31 0.13
N VAL A 402 30.12 -5.70 -0.99
CA VAL A 402 28.80 -5.20 -1.39
C VAL A 402 27.75 -5.51 -0.31
N VAL A 403 27.76 -6.75 0.20
CA VAL A 403 26.85 -7.18 1.27
C VAL A 403 27.09 -6.38 2.55
N ALA A 404 28.35 -6.21 2.96
CA ALA A 404 28.71 -5.50 4.18
C ALA A 404 28.33 -4.02 4.12
N LEU A 405 28.65 -3.31 3.03
CA LEU A 405 28.28 -1.90 2.84
C LEU A 405 26.77 -1.71 2.91
N GLU A 406 26.02 -2.60 2.29
CA GLU A 406 24.57 -2.54 2.32
C GLU A 406 23.99 -2.82 3.71
N VAL A 407 24.52 -3.79 4.44
CA VAL A 407 24.09 -4.08 5.81
C VAL A 407 24.38 -2.87 6.70
N LEU A 408 25.56 -2.27 6.57
CA LEU A 408 25.92 -1.05 7.30
C LEU A 408 24.97 0.10 6.97
N ALA A 409 24.66 0.33 5.69
CA ALA A 409 23.69 1.34 5.26
C ALA A 409 22.29 1.08 5.84
N THR A 410 21.86 -0.18 5.85
CA THR A 410 20.56 -0.59 6.43
C THR A 410 20.52 -0.36 7.93
N CYS A 411 21.60 -0.70 8.65
CA CYS A 411 21.74 -0.44 10.08
C CYS A 411 21.71 1.06 10.39
N PHE A 412 22.40 1.88 9.60
CA PHE A 412 22.42 3.33 9.74
C PHE A 412 21.02 3.93 9.55
N ILE A 413 20.32 3.55 8.48
CA ILE A 413 18.95 4.02 8.21
C ILE A 413 18.01 3.58 9.34
N ALA A 414 18.05 2.32 9.75
CA ALA A 414 17.21 1.83 10.84
C ALA A 414 17.48 2.60 12.15
N ALA A 415 18.75 2.84 12.49
CA ALA A 415 19.14 3.61 13.68
C ALA A 415 18.64 5.07 13.63
N ARG A 416 18.61 5.68 12.43
CA ARG A 416 18.27 7.09 12.25
C ARG A 416 16.76 7.36 12.21
N PHE A 417 15.98 6.43 11.66
CA PHE A 417 14.56 6.64 11.32
C PHE A 417 13.58 5.84 12.20
N ALA A 418 14.03 4.82 12.93
CA ALA A 418 13.15 4.13 13.87
C ALA A 418 12.73 5.06 15.02
N SER A 419 11.48 4.95 15.46
CA SER A 419 10.94 5.74 16.58
C SER A 419 11.46 5.30 17.96
N GLY A 420 12.18 4.16 18.05
CA GLY A 420 12.69 3.59 19.29
C GLY A 420 14.20 3.81 19.51
N PRO A 421 14.82 3.08 20.46
CA PRO A 421 16.25 3.19 20.73
C PRO A 421 17.09 2.87 19.49
N ARG A 422 17.96 3.82 19.10
CA ARG A 422 18.76 3.75 17.85
C ARG A 422 19.60 2.48 17.76
N LEU A 423 20.29 2.12 18.85
CA LEU A 423 21.13 0.93 18.92
C LEU A 423 20.30 -0.35 18.73
N ARG A 424 19.11 -0.42 19.35
CA ARG A 424 18.20 -1.56 19.18
C ARG A 424 17.74 -1.70 17.73
N ALA A 425 17.41 -0.60 17.06
CA ALA A 425 17.02 -0.61 15.66
C ALA A 425 18.17 -1.06 14.73
N ALA A 426 19.41 -0.61 14.99
CA ALA A 426 20.60 -1.06 14.27
C ALA A 426 20.86 -2.57 14.45
N LEU A 427 20.81 -3.05 15.69
CA LEU A 427 20.99 -4.48 15.99
C LEU A 427 19.88 -5.34 15.38
N GLN A 428 18.64 -4.86 15.36
CA GLN A 428 17.54 -5.54 14.67
C GLN A 428 17.77 -5.58 13.15
N ALA A 429 18.25 -4.50 12.54
CA ALA A 429 18.59 -4.48 11.13
C ALA A 429 19.68 -5.50 10.78
N LEU A 430 20.71 -5.60 11.61
CA LEU A 430 21.76 -6.60 11.47
C LEU A 430 21.19 -8.02 11.61
N ALA A 431 20.36 -8.27 12.62
CA ALA A 431 19.74 -9.57 12.85
C ALA A 431 18.80 -10.01 11.72
N TRP A 432 18.12 -9.06 11.06
CA TRP A 432 17.24 -9.34 9.91
C TRP A 432 17.95 -9.42 8.57
N ALA A 433 19.24 -9.08 8.49
CA ALA A 433 20.00 -9.12 7.25
C ALA A 433 19.94 -10.49 6.55
N PRO A 434 20.13 -11.65 7.22
CA PRO A 434 20.07 -12.96 6.56
C PRO A 434 18.72 -13.25 5.91
N VAL A 435 17.62 -12.95 6.61
CA VAL A 435 16.26 -13.11 6.08
C VAL A 435 16.06 -12.21 4.86
N ARG A 436 16.54 -10.96 4.93
CA ARG A 436 16.45 -10.01 3.83
C ARG A 436 17.21 -10.50 2.60
N TYR A 437 18.45 -10.98 2.76
CA TYR A 437 19.26 -11.50 1.66
C TYR A 437 18.70 -12.78 1.05
N LEU A 438 18.13 -13.68 1.85
CA LEU A 438 17.40 -14.84 1.34
C LEU A 438 16.26 -14.40 0.41
N LEU A 439 15.52 -13.35 0.79
CA LEU A 439 14.44 -12.82 -0.02
C LEU A 439 14.92 -12.04 -1.25
N ILE A 440 16.09 -11.40 -1.21
CA ILE A 440 16.71 -10.73 -2.37
C ILE A 440 17.21 -11.78 -3.38
N LEU A 441 17.86 -12.84 -2.93
CA LEU A 441 18.48 -13.85 -3.80
C LEU A 441 17.46 -14.63 -4.64
N GLN A 442 16.19 -14.68 -4.25
CA GLN A 442 15.13 -15.29 -5.06
C GLN A 442 14.52 -14.34 -6.11
N GLU A 443 14.81 -13.03 -6.08
CA GLU A 443 14.23 -12.07 -7.01
C GLU A 443 14.56 -12.40 -8.49
N PRO A 444 15.78 -12.84 -8.86
CA PRO A 444 16.09 -13.24 -10.24
C PRO A 444 15.25 -14.42 -10.74
N ILE A 445 14.83 -15.32 -9.85
CA ILE A 445 13.91 -16.41 -10.20
C ILE A 445 12.54 -15.85 -10.56
N ALA A 446 12.02 -14.88 -9.77
CA ALA A 446 10.76 -14.21 -10.07
C ALA A 446 10.83 -13.40 -11.37
N LEU A 447 11.98 -12.74 -11.64
CA LEU A 447 12.27 -12.02 -12.88
C LEU A 447 12.29 -12.96 -14.08
N GLY A 448 13.00 -14.08 -14.00
CA GLY A 448 13.06 -15.10 -15.04
C GLY A 448 11.68 -15.68 -15.34
N TRP A 449 10.90 -15.97 -14.30
CA TRP A 449 9.52 -16.45 -14.45
C TRP A 449 8.61 -15.42 -15.14
N PHE A 450 8.72 -14.14 -14.76
CA PHE A 450 8.01 -13.04 -15.41
C PHE A 450 8.40 -12.93 -16.89
N ALA A 451 9.70 -12.98 -17.20
CA ALA A 451 10.23 -12.89 -18.55
C ALA A 451 9.77 -14.06 -19.44
N ILE A 452 9.86 -15.30 -18.96
CA ILE A 452 9.38 -16.50 -19.66
C ILE A 452 7.90 -16.35 -20.01
N ARG A 453 7.06 -15.98 -19.04
CA ARG A 453 5.63 -15.89 -19.29
C ARG A 453 5.26 -14.74 -20.22
N ARG A 454 5.96 -13.62 -20.14
CA ARG A 454 5.78 -12.49 -21.06
C ARG A 454 6.21 -12.83 -22.48
N TRP A 455 7.44 -13.28 -22.67
CA TRP A 455 8.04 -13.42 -24.00
C TRP A 455 7.69 -14.75 -24.66
N TRP A 456 7.62 -15.84 -23.88
CA TRP A 456 7.33 -17.16 -24.42
C TRP A 456 5.83 -17.45 -24.45
N LYS A 457 5.14 -17.22 -23.32
CA LYS A 457 3.70 -17.57 -23.22
C LYS A 457 2.75 -16.46 -23.68
N ARG A 458 3.26 -15.23 -23.90
CA ARG A 458 2.47 -14.02 -24.19
C ARG A 458 1.28 -13.84 -23.25
N ASP A 459 1.43 -14.30 -22.01
CA ASP A 459 0.38 -14.37 -21.02
C ASP A 459 0.75 -13.51 -19.81
N LEU A 460 0.07 -12.37 -19.69
CA LEU A 460 0.21 -11.46 -18.56
C LEU A 460 -0.99 -11.58 -17.60
N ASP A 461 -2.05 -12.29 -17.98
CA ASP A 461 -3.31 -12.39 -17.21
C ASP A 461 -3.29 -13.65 -16.31
N TRP A 462 -2.21 -13.81 -15.55
CA TRP A 462 -1.99 -15.02 -14.75
C TRP A 462 -2.58 -14.99 -13.34
N HIS A 463 -3.06 -13.81 -12.89
CA HIS A 463 -3.69 -13.62 -11.59
C HIS A 463 -5.21 -13.52 -11.69
N VAL A 464 -5.75 -13.61 -12.92
CA VAL A 464 -7.18 -13.79 -13.15
C VAL A 464 -7.60 -15.06 -12.41
N ARG A 465 -8.39 -14.87 -11.34
CA ARG A 465 -9.04 -15.99 -10.65
C ARG A 465 -9.93 -16.69 -11.67
N ARG A 466 -9.62 -17.96 -11.90
CA ARG A 466 -10.44 -18.86 -12.71
C ARG A 466 -11.74 -19.13 -11.96
N ASP A 467 -12.82 -19.35 -12.69
CA ASP A 467 -14.09 -19.76 -12.08
C ASP A 467 -13.95 -21.13 -11.38
N ALA A 468 -15.02 -21.58 -10.70
CA ALA A 468 -15.04 -22.88 -10.03
C ALA A 468 -14.76 -24.07 -10.98
N ARG A 469 -14.85 -23.88 -12.30
CA ARG A 469 -14.57 -24.88 -13.33
C ARG A 469 -13.17 -24.71 -13.96
N GLY A 470 -12.32 -23.84 -13.40
CA GLY A 470 -10.97 -23.59 -13.90
C GLY A 470 -10.92 -22.78 -15.20
N ARG A 471 -12.02 -22.20 -15.68
CA ARG A 471 -12.05 -21.38 -16.89
C ARG A 471 -11.60 -19.96 -16.56
N ARG A 472 -10.82 -19.35 -17.46
CA ARG A 472 -10.60 -17.90 -17.44
C ARG A 472 -11.95 -17.22 -17.60
N ARG A 473 -12.22 -16.19 -16.81
CA ARG A 473 -13.39 -15.33 -17.08
C ARG A 473 -13.30 -14.87 -18.52
N PRO A 474 -14.36 -15.04 -19.34
CA PRO A 474 -14.35 -14.52 -20.69
C PRO A 474 -14.09 -13.01 -20.61
N ARG A 475 -13.16 -12.52 -21.45
CA ARG A 475 -13.05 -11.07 -21.67
C ARG A 475 -14.44 -10.59 -22.08
N ALA A 476 -14.91 -9.49 -21.46
CA ALA A 476 -16.12 -8.84 -21.94
C ALA A 476 -15.96 -8.67 -23.46
N ILE A 477 -16.84 -9.33 -24.21
CA ILE A 477 -16.80 -9.34 -25.66
C ILE A 477 -16.94 -7.87 -26.07
N ARG A 478 -16.00 -7.40 -26.89
CA ARG A 478 -16.09 -6.09 -27.54
C ARG A 478 -17.39 -6.09 -28.34
N HIS A 479 -18.35 -5.26 -27.95
CA HIS A 479 -19.34 -4.73 -28.86
C HIS A 479 -18.92 -3.31 -29.23
#